data_AF-A0A7J2X283-F1
#
_entry.id   AF-A0A7J2X283-F1
#
_cell.length_a   1.000
_cell.length_b   1.000
_cell.length_c   1.000
_cell.angle_alpha   90.00
_cell.angle_beta   90.00
_cell.angle_gamma   90.00
#
_symmetry.space_group_name_H-M   'P 1'
#
loop_
_entity.id
_entity.type
_entity.pdbx_description
1 polymer ?
#
loop_
_entity_poly.entity_id
_entity_poly.type
_entity_poly.pdbx_seq_one_letter_code
_entity_poly.pdbx_strand_id
1 'polypeptide(L)'
;MVSKPHGGRLVSRVVEGVRREYRLREAVELPSIDLDDTRYRDLENISFGIYSPLTGFIGSEDLNNVLNNMRLSNDLPWTIPIILDVDEDTRSLIKEGDEISLRYRGKYVALMNIEEVYKFDKKLYVEKVFKTRDP
;
A
#
# COMPACT_ATOMS: atom_id res chain seq x y z
N MET A 1 -5.18 -17.80 -25.21
CA MET A 1 -5.21 -18.22 -23.79
C MET A 1 -4.76 -17.02 -22.97
N VAL A 2 -5.55 -16.57 -22.00
CA VAL A 2 -5.19 -15.42 -21.16
C VAL A 2 -4.16 -15.88 -20.13
N SER A 3 -3.10 -15.10 -19.90
CA SER A 3 -2.09 -15.40 -18.89
C SER A 3 -2.73 -15.44 -17.49
N LYS A 4 -2.23 -16.32 -16.62
CA LYS A 4 -2.64 -16.31 -15.22
C LYS A 4 -2.08 -15.05 -14.52
N PRO A 5 -2.84 -14.42 -13.62
CA PRO A 5 -2.32 -13.35 -12.78
C PRO A 5 -1.11 -13.81 -11.97
N HIS A 6 -0.21 -12.89 -11.64
CA HIS A 6 0.91 -13.16 -10.75
C HIS A 6 0.40 -13.61 -9.37
N GLY A 7 1.05 -14.61 -8.77
CA GLY A 7 0.54 -15.30 -7.58
C GLY A 7 -0.68 -16.21 -7.82
N GLY A 8 -1.09 -16.43 -9.07
CA GLY A 8 -2.11 -17.40 -9.47
C GLY A 8 -3.56 -16.93 -9.37
N ARG A 9 -3.83 -15.77 -8.77
CA ARG A 9 -5.17 -15.18 -8.64
C ARG A 9 -5.13 -13.65 -8.71
N LEU A 10 -6.08 -13.06 -9.43
CA LEU A 10 -6.28 -11.62 -9.44
C LEU A 10 -6.86 -11.17 -8.08
N VAL A 11 -6.22 -10.21 -7.45
CA VAL A 11 -6.68 -9.60 -6.19
C VAL A 11 -7.34 -8.26 -6.52
N SER A 12 -8.69 -8.22 -6.54
CA SER A 12 -9.44 -6.97 -6.62
C SER A 12 -9.92 -6.54 -5.24
N ARG A 13 -9.71 -5.28 -4.88
CA ARG A 13 -10.08 -4.68 -3.59
C ARG A 13 -11.15 -3.59 -3.74
N VAL A 14 -11.70 -3.40 -4.94
CA VAL A 14 -12.78 -2.43 -5.19
C VAL A 14 -14.05 -2.87 -4.47
N VAL A 15 -14.62 -1.97 -3.67
CA VAL A 15 -15.92 -2.17 -3.03
C VAL A 15 -17.00 -1.54 -3.90
N GLU A 16 -18.03 -2.32 -4.24
CA GLU A 16 -19.12 -1.92 -5.13
C GLU A 16 -20.49 -1.95 -4.45
N GLY A 17 -21.49 -1.35 -5.13
CA GLY A 17 -22.89 -1.36 -4.71
C GLY A 17 -23.13 -0.74 -3.32
N VAL A 18 -24.09 -1.31 -2.59
CA VAL A 18 -24.51 -0.81 -1.26
C VAL A 18 -23.36 -0.77 -0.25
N ARG A 19 -22.42 -1.72 -0.34
CA ARG A 19 -21.24 -1.76 0.53
C ARG A 19 -20.38 -0.51 0.36
N ARG A 20 -20.22 -0.02 -0.87
CA ARG A 20 -19.46 1.21 -1.17
C ARG A 20 -20.05 2.41 -0.45
N GLU A 21 -21.38 2.56 -0.48
CA GLU A 21 -22.07 3.67 0.18
C GLU A 21 -21.88 3.64 1.70
N TYR A 22 -21.92 2.45 2.30
CA TYR A 22 -21.63 2.28 3.72
C TYR A 22 -20.20 2.69 4.05
N ARG A 23 -19.22 2.18 3.29
CA ARG A 23 -17.79 2.52 3.50
C ARG A 23 -17.49 4.00 3.28
N LEU A 24 -18.19 4.67 2.37
CA LEU A 24 -18.05 6.12 2.18
C LEU A 24 -18.58 6.94 3.35
N ARG A 25 -19.65 6.48 4.02
CA ARG A 25 -20.14 7.14 5.25
C ARG A 25 -19.17 6.93 6.41
N GLU A 26 -18.68 5.71 6.58
CA GLU A 26 -17.67 5.35 7.58
C GLU A 26 -16.38 6.17 7.39
N ALA A 27 -15.92 6.35 6.15
CA ALA A 27 -14.70 7.10 5.84
C ALA A 27 -14.66 8.52 6.40
N VAL A 28 -15.81 9.18 6.55
CA VAL A 28 -15.92 10.56 7.06
C VAL A 28 -15.59 10.64 8.55
N GLU A 29 -15.84 9.57 9.29
CA GLU A 29 -15.66 9.51 10.74
C GLU A 29 -14.25 9.01 11.14
N LEU A 30 -13.48 8.51 10.18
CA LEU A 30 -12.13 7.97 10.42
C LEU A 30 -11.05 9.04 10.24
N PRO A 31 -9.95 8.96 11.02
CA PRO A 31 -8.73 9.72 10.72
C PRO A 31 -8.32 9.50 9.27
N SER A 32 -7.91 10.59 8.60
CA SER A 32 -7.67 10.56 7.16
C SER A 32 -6.25 10.93 6.79
N ILE A 33 -5.68 10.22 5.81
CA ILE A 33 -4.39 10.56 5.19
C ILE A 33 -4.65 11.03 3.75
N ASP A 34 -4.17 12.23 3.43
CA ASP A 34 -4.20 12.74 2.06
C ASP A 34 -3.03 12.16 1.24
N LEU A 35 -3.38 11.57 0.09
CA LEU A 35 -2.46 10.98 -0.85
C LEU A 35 -2.06 11.98 -1.92
N ASP A 36 -0.80 11.92 -2.32
CA ASP A 36 -0.31 12.54 -3.55
C ASP A 36 -0.63 11.68 -4.79
N ASP A 37 -0.31 12.19 -5.97
CA ASP A 37 -0.55 11.52 -7.24
C ASP A 37 0.17 10.16 -7.34
N THR A 38 1.33 10.00 -6.72
CA THR A 38 2.12 8.75 -6.78
C THR A 38 1.51 7.69 -5.89
N ARG A 39 1.26 8.01 -4.61
CA ARG A 39 0.65 7.10 -3.64
C ARG A 39 -0.77 6.72 -4.05
N TYR A 40 -1.51 7.64 -4.68
CA TYR A 40 -2.83 7.32 -5.23
C TYR A 40 -2.75 6.32 -6.39
N ARG A 41 -1.77 6.42 -7.28
CA ARG A 41 -1.58 5.43 -8.36
C ARG A 41 -1.23 4.04 -7.82
N ASP A 42 -0.38 3.96 -6.80
CA ASP A 42 -0.08 2.68 -6.16
C ASP A 42 -1.33 2.10 -5.49
N LEU A 43 -2.12 2.93 -4.82
CA LEU A 43 -3.43 2.52 -4.29
C LEU A 43 -4.36 1.99 -5.39
N GLU A 44 -4.46 2.66 -6.55
CA GLU A 44 -5.27 2.19 -7.68
C GLU A 44 -4.74 0.84 -8.22
N ASN A 45 -3.43 0.70 -8.39
CA ASN A 45 -2.82 -0.53 -8.88
C ASN A 45 -3.06 -1.72 -7.95
N ILE A 46 -3.02 -1.50 -6.63
CA ILE A 46 -3.44 -2.49 -5.63
C ILE A 46 -4.95 -2.77 -5.77
N SER A 47 -5.76 -1.72 -5.87
CA SER A 47 -7.22 -1.81 -5.84
C SER A 47 -7.79 -2.63 -7.01
N PHE A 48 -7.27 -2.39 -8.22
CA PHE A 48 -7.72 -3.08 -9.43
C PHE A 48 -6.95 -4.40 -9.70
N GLY A 49 -6.02 -4.76 -8.82
CA GLY A 49 -5.27 -6.02 -8.92
C GLY A 49 -4.14 -6.02 -9.94
N ILE A 50 -3.73 -4.86 -10.45
CA ILE A 50 -2.54 -4.70 -11.29
C ILE A 50 -1.31 -5.17 -10.53
N TYR A 51 -1.26 -4.91 -9.21
CA TYR A 51 -0.21 -5.39 -8.31
C TYR A 51 -0.52 -6.73 -7.63
N SER A 52 -1.38 -7.57 -8.21
CA SER A 52 -1.52 -8.95 -7.70
C SER A 52 -0.13 -9.59 -7.60
N PRO A 53 0.23 -10.23 -6.47
CA PRO A 53 -0.64 -10.73 -5.40
C PRO A 53 -0.92 -9.77 -4.24
N LEU A 54 -0.44 -8.52 -4.28
CA LEU A 54 -0.57 -7.59 -3.15
C LEU A 54 -2.04 -7.32 -2.81
N THR A 55 -2.34 -7.31 -1.50
CA THR A 55 -3.67 -7.02 -0.94
C THR A 55 -3.76 -5.63 -0.29
N GLY A 56 -2.63 -4.93 -0.20
CA GLY A 56 -2.42 -3.65 0.44
C GLY A 56 -0.96 -3.19 0.24
N PHE A 57 -0.59 -2.09 0.90
CA PHE A 57 0.81 -1.70 1.04
C PHE A 57 1.55 -2.73 1.89
N ILE A 58 2.84 -2.97 1.61
CA ILE A 58 3.58 -4.08 2.22
C ILE A 58 4.08 -3.76 3.64
N GLY A 59 4.12 -4.79 4.48
CA GLY A 59 4.72 -4.75 5.82
C GLY A 59 6.25 -4.78 5.81
N SER A 60 6.86 -4.72 7.00
CA SER A 60 8.31 -4.67 7.17
C SER A 60 9.01 -5.95 6.71
N GLU A 61 8.39 -7.11 6.91
CA GLU A 61 8.92 -8.40 6.46
C GLU A 61 9.03 -8.45 4.94
N ASP A 62 7.95 -8.13 4.23
CA ASP A 62 7.92 -8.07 2.78
C ASP A 62 8.88 -6.99 2.25
N LEU A 63 8.96 -5.82 2.89
CA LEU A 63 9.93 -4.80 2.52
C LEU A 63 11.36 -5.35 2.59
N ASN A 64 11.74 -5.95 3.72
CA ASN A 64 13.07 -6.51 3.90
C ASN A 64 13.37 -7.62 2.89
N ASN A 65 12.39 -8.47 2.58
CA ASN A 65 12.57 -9.55 1.62
C ASN A 65 12.69 -9.02 0.19
N VAL A 66 11.90 -8.01 -0.19
CA VAL A 66 11.98 -7.37 -1.50
C VAL A 66 13.33 -6.70 -1.69
N LEU A 67 13.82 -5.94 -0.70
CA LEU A 67 15.09 -5.22 -0.80
C LEU A 67 16.31 -6.16 -0.90
N ASN A 68 16.28 -7.33 -0.25
CA ASN A 68 17.43 -8.23 -0.20
C ASN A 68 17.36 -9.37 -1.21
N ASN A 69 16.16 -9.89 -1.47
CA ASN A 69 15.93 -11.11 -2.23
C ASN A 69 15.08 -10.91 -3.48
N MET A 70 14.54 -9.69 -3.72
CA MET A 70 13.66 -9.37 -4.84
C MET A 70 12.41 -10.26 -4.89
N ARG A 71 11.89 -10.60 -3.71
CA ARG A 71 10.74 -11.48 -3.51
C ARG A 71 9.91 -11.02 -2.32
N LEU A 72 8.61 -11.29 -2.36
CA LEU A 72 7.74 -11.24 -1.18
C LEU A 72 8.08 -12.39 -0.23
N SER A 73 7.68 -12.29 1.04
CA SER A 73 7.86 -13.31 2.09
C SER A 73 7.37 -14.71 1.68
N ASN A 74 6.35 -14.78 0.82
CA ASN A 74 5.82 -16.02 0.25
C ASN A 74 6.61 -16.55 -0.97
N ASP A 75 7.84 -16.08 -1.16
CA ASP A 75 8.76 -16.45 -2.25
C ASP A 75 8.33 -16.00 -3.66
N LEU A 76 7.23 -15.23 -3.81
CA LEU A 76 6.85 -14.71 -5.13
C LEU A 76 7.79 -13.56 -5.57
N PRO A 77 8.31 -13.58 -6.83
CA PRO A 77 9.12 -12.49 -7.36
C PRO A 77 8.43 -11.13 -7.25
N TRP A 78 9.12 -10.16 -6.66
CA TRP A 78 8.67 -8.78 -6.53
C TRP A 78 9.87 -7.88 -6.20
N THR A 79 10.16 -6.90 -7.05
CA THR A 79 11.45 -6.18 -7.02
C THR A 79 11.35 -4.76 -6.49
N ILE A 80 10.15 -4.18 -6.44
CA ILE A 80 9.93 -2.78 -6.05
C ILE A 80 8.95 -2.74 -4.88
N PRO A 81 9.40 -2.32 -3.67
CA PRO A 81 8.50 -2.20 -2.53
C PRO A 81 7.37 -1.21 -2.80
N ILE A 82 6.14 -1.59 -2.43
CA ILE A 82 4.98 -0.69 -2.50
C ILE A 82 4.54 -0.37 -1.07
N ILE A 83 5.00 0.76 -0.55
CA ILE A 83 4.79 1.22 0.83
C ILE A 83 4.01 2.53 0.86
N LEU A 84 3.29 2.78 1.94
CA LEU A 84 2.71 4.09 2.23
C LEU A 84 3.51 4.76 3.34
N ASP A 85 4.48 5.59 2.96
CA ASP A 85 5.28 6.34 3.92
C ASP A 85 4.55 7.61 4.37
N VAL A 86 4.73 7.97 5.64
CA VAL A 86 4.13 9.14 6.27
C VAL A 86 5.19 9.92 7.06
N ASP A 87 4.93 11.19 7.36
CA ASP A 87 5.76 11.98 8.27
C ASP A 87 5.53 11.60 9.74
N GLU A 88 6.40 12.10 10.63
CA GLU A 88 6.33 11.77 12.06
C GLU A 88 5.06 12.32 12.71
N ASP A 89 4.54 13.47 12.22
CA ASP A 89 3.30 14.07 12.71
C ASP A 89 2.12 13.14 12.45
N THR A 90 1.96 12.68 11.20
CA THR A 90 0.94 11.70 10.81
C THR A 90 1.15 10.37 11.52
N ARG A 91 2.39 9.90 11.65
CA ARG A 91 2.73 8.66 12.38
C ARG A 91 2.24 8.72 13.82
N SER A 92 2.34 9.86 14.49
CA SER A 92 1.94 10.00 15.90
C SER A 92 0.43 9.88 16.12
N LEU A 93 -0.36 10.05 15.05
CA LEU A 93 -1.83 10.03 15.08
C LEU A 93 -2.44 8.67 14.73
N ILE A 94 -1.62 7.69 14.35
CA ILE A 94 -2.05 6.36 13.92
C ILE A 94 -1.37 5.25 14.73
N LYS A 95 -2.05 4.12 14.92
CA LYS A 95 -1.49 2.91 15.53
C LYS A 95 -1.90 1.66 14.77
N GLU A 96 -1.17 0.58 15.05
CA GLU A 96 -1.53 -0.75 14.58
C GLU A 96 -2.92 -1.13 15.10
N GLY A 97 -3.71 -1.75 14.22
CA GLY A 97 -5.10 -2.10 14.47
C GLY A 97 -6.11 -0.98 14.18
N ASP A 98 -5.68 0.25 13.90
CA ASP A 98 -6.59 1.30 13.45
C ASP A 98 -7.11 1.04 12.04
N GLU A 99 -8.32 1.52 11.76
CA GLU A 99 -8.79 1.74 10.39
C GLU A 99 -8.74 3.24 10.10
N ILE A 100 -8.19 3.60 8.95
CA ILE A 100 -8.08 4.99 8.49
C ILE A 100 -8.71 5.15 7.11
N SER A 101 -9.08 6.39 6.79
CA SER A 101 -9.51 6.74 5.44
C SER A 101 -8.35 7.32 4.62
N LEU A 102 -8.29 6.98 3.34
CA LEU A 102 -7.36 7.56 2.39
C LEU A 102 -8.10 8.54 1.50
N ARG A 103 -7.55 9.75 1.36
CA ARG A 103 -8.14 10.82 0.56
C ARG A 103 -7.25 11.18 -0.62
N TYR A 104 -7.86 11.55 -1.72
CA TYR A 104 -7.15 12.06 -2.89
C TYR A 104 -7.96 13.19 -3.51
N ARG A 105 -7.32 14.36 -3.67
CA ARG A 105 -7.93 15.59 -4.21
C ARG A 105 -9.28 15.90 -3.52
N GLY A 106 -9.28 15.80 -2.20
CA GLY A 106 -10.42 16.10 -1.34
C GLY A 106 -11.50 15.01 -1.22
N LYS A 107 -11.37 13.88 -1.94
CA LYS A 107 -12.34 12.78 -1.94
C LYS A 107 -11.83 11.58 -1.15
N TYR A 108 -12.70 10.90 -0.40
CA TYR A 108 -12.41 9.59 0.19
C TYR A 108 -12.36 8.53 -0.91
N VAL A 109 -11.24 7.81 -1.00
CA VAL A 109 -10.96 6.86 -2.10
C VAL A 109 -10.76 5.43 -1.61
N ALA A 110 -10.30 5.25 -0.37
CA ALA A 110 -10.17 3.93 0.24
C ALA A 110 -10.28 3.98 1.77
N LEU A 111 -10.53 2.82 2.37
CA LEU A 111 -10.28 2.57 3.78
C LEU A 111 -9.11 1.59 3.89
N MET A 112 -8.26 1.78 4.88
CA MET A 112 -7.10 0.94 5.12
C MET A 112 -7.02 0.55 6.60
N ASN A 113 -6.93 -0.75 6.84
CA ASN A 113 -6.56 -1.28 8.16
C ASN A 113 -5.04 -1.24 8.29
N ILE A 114 -4.55 -0.71 9.41
CA ILE A 114 -3.13 -0.62 9.70
C ILE A 114 -2.69 -1.91 10.38
N GLU A 115 -2.01 -2.77 9.63
CA GLU A 115 -1.47 -4.02 10.16
C GLU A 115 -0.18 -3.79 10.95
N GLU A 116 0.68 -2.90 10.45
CA GLU A 116 2.00 -2.62 11.02
C GLU A 116 2.37 -1.16 10.79
N VAL A 117 3.08 -0.54 11.75
CA VAL A 117 3.72 0.77 11.51
C VAL A 117 5.19 0.76 11.93
N TYR A 118 6.06 0.81 10.93
CA TYR A 118 7.50 0.59 11.10
C TYR A 118 8.35 1.73 10.51
N LYS A 119 9.61 1.80 10.97
CA LYS A 119 10.65 2.68 10.40
C LYS A 119 11.52 1.89 9.43
N PHE A 120 12.01 2.54 8.38
CA PHE A 120 12.96 1.94 7.44
C PHE A 120 14.08 2.93 7.11
N ASP A 121 15.25 2.40 6.74
CA ASP A 121 16.39 3.22 6.31
C ASP A 121 16.18 3.66 4.85
N LYS A 122 15.86 4.95 4.65
CA LYS A 122 15.68 5.56 3.33
C LYS A 122 16.93 5.45 2.45
N LYS A 123 18.14 5.52 3.01
CA LYS A 123 19.39 5.42 2.23
C LYS A 123 19.58 3.99 1.71
N LEU A 124 19.33 3.00 2.58
CA LEU A 124 19.36 1.60 2.20
C LEU A 124 18.29 1.31 1.14
N TYR A 125 17.07 1.80 1.33
CA TYR A 125 15.98 1.67 0.38
C TYR A 125 16.39 2.17 -1.01
N VAL A 126 16.86 3.41 -1.09
CA VAL A 126 17.21 4.06 -2.37
C VAL A 126 18.34 3.31 -3.06
N GLU A 127 19.39 2.92 -2.34
CA GLU A 127 20.49 2.14 -2.89
C GLU A 127 20.04 0.75 -3.38
N LYS A 128 19.20 0.05 -2.62
CA LYS A 128 18.76 -1.30 -2.96
C LYS A 128 17.81 -1.30 -4.16
N VAL A 129 16.93 -0.31 -4.26
CA VAL A 129 15.92 -0.20 -5.32
C VAL A 129 16.52 0.42 -6.58
N PHE A 130 17.17 1.59 -6.47
CA PHE A 130 17.64 2.36 -7.62
C PHE A 130 19.10 2.08 -7.98
N LYS A 131 19.83 1.30 -7.17
CA LYS A 131 21.26 0.98 -7.36
C LYS A 131 22.19 2.20 -7.34
N THR A 132 21.69 3.32 -6.83
CA THR A 132 22.43 4.58 -6.68
C THR A 132 21.91 5.33 -5.45
N ARG A 133 22.66 6.33 -4.99
CA ARG A 133 22.23 7.33 -4.00
C ARG A 133 22.36 8.75 -4.54
N ASP A 134 22.48 8.88 -5.86
CA ASP A 134 22.58 10.16 -6.55
C ASP A 134 21.30 10.98 -6.33
N PRO A 135 21.38 12.25 -5.87
CA PRO A 135 20.22 13.12 -5.65
C PRO A 135 19.37 13.46 -6.88
#